data_AF-U5DS98-F1
#
_entry.id   AF-U5DS98-F1
#
_cell.length_a   1.000
_cell.length_b   1.000
_cell.length_c   1.000
_cell.angle_alpha   90.00
_cell.angle_beta   90.00
_cell.angle_gamma   90.00
#
_symmetry.space_group_name_H-M   'P 1'
#
loop_
_entity.id
_entity.type
_entity.pdbx_description
1 polymer ?
#
loop_
_entity_poly.entity_id
_entity_poly.type
_entity_poly.pdbx_seq_one_letter_code
_entity_poly.pdbx_strand_id
1 'polypeptide(L)'
;MNSKRILFSGLMTALIGFFLLIFLYKVATPPYKSQVYQRLQRVYGIVGAAGGFVFGMSQEALRQMKKQQDEEERARARNQEEGKPD
;
A
#
# COMPACT_ATOMS: atom_id res chain seq x y z
N MET A 1 6.62 -2.21 15.36
CA MET A 1 6.28 -2.06 13.92
C MET A 1 6.75 -3.29 13.15
N ASN A 2 5.89 -3.93 12.36
CA ASN A 2 6.21 -5.12 11.58
C ASN A 2 6.48 -4.75 10.10
N SER A 3 7.75 -4.47 9.80
CA SER A 3 8.20 -4.05 8.47
C SER A 3 7.96 -5.07 7.36
N LYS A 4 7.92 -6.38 7.69
CA LYS A 4 7.62 -7.44 6.70
C LYS A 4 6.19 -7.32 6.17
N ARG A 5 5.23 -6.97 7.04
CA ARG A 5 3.84 -6.72 6.65
C ARG A 5 3.69 -5.47 5.78
N ILE A 6 4.39 -4.39 6.13
CA ILE A 6 4.38 -3.14 5.34
C ILE A 6 4.92 -3.42 3.93
N LEU A 7 6.04 -4.15 3.84
CA LEU A 7 6.63 -4.51 2.55
C LEU A 7 5.70 -5.41 1.73
N PHE A 8 5.07 -6.41 2.35
CA PHE A 8 4.13 -7.31 1.67
C PHE A 8 2.89 -6.56 1.16
N SER A 9 2.33 -5.67 1.96
CA SER A 9 1.20 -4.83 1.56
C SER A 9 1.59 -3.94 0.39
N GLY A 10 2.74 -3.26 0.45
CA GLY A 10 3.28 -2.50 -0.67
C GLY A 10 3.41 -3.36 -1.93
N LEU A 11 4.02 -4.55 -1.82
CA LEU A 11 4.24 -5.44 -2.97
C LEU A 11 2.92 -5.86 -3.64
N MET A 12 1.90 -6.20 -2.86
CA MET A 12 0.59 -6.59 -3.37
C MET A 12 -0.12 -5.42 -4.06
N THR A 13 -0.10 -4.24 -3.45
CA THR A 13 -0.71 -3.05 -4.04
C THR A 13 0.05 -2.59 -5.29
N ALA A 14 1.36 -2.78 -5.36
CA ALA A 14 2.16 -2.54 -6.56
C ALA A 14 1.73 -3.45 -7.73
N LEU A 15 1.54 -4.74 -7.48
CA LEU A 15 1.06 -5.68 -8.50
C LEU A 15 -0.30 -5.25 -9.04
N ILE A 16 -1.24 -4.89 -8.16
CA ILE A 16 -2.57 -4.41 -8.55
C ILE A 16 -2.46 -3.13 -9.40
N GLY A 17 -1.65 -2.16 -8.96
CA GLY A 17 -1.44 -0.91 -9.70
C GLY A 17 -0.81 -1.13 -11.08
N PHE A 18 0.16 -2.04 -11.19
CA PHE A 18 0.78 -2.44 -12.46
C PHE A 18 -0.25 -2.99 -13.45
N PHE A 19 -1.07 -3.95 -13.02
CA PHE A 19 -2.08 -4.56 -13.88
C PHE A 19 -3.18 -3.57 -14.26
N LEU A 20 -3.63 -2.73 -13.33
CA LEU A 20 -4.63 -1.70 -13.61
C LEU A 20 -4.16 -0.71 -14.68
N LEU A 21 -2.95 -0.16 -14.55
CA LEU A 21 -2.47 0.81 -15.54
C LEU A 21 -2.20 0.18 -16.90
N ILE A 22 -1.69 -1.06 -16.96
CA ILE A 22 -1.53 -1.78 -18.24
C ILE A 22 -2.88 -2.12 -18.87
N PHE A 23 -3.87 -2.49 -18.05
CA PHE A 23 -5.22 -2.78 -18.52
C PHE A 23 -5.89 -1.51 -19.08
N LEU A 24 -5.86 -0.41 -18.34
CA LEU A 24 -6.36 0.89 -18.82
C LEU A 24 -5.64 1.31 -20.10
N TYR A 25 -4.32 1.16 -20.14
CA TYR A 25 -3.55 1.43 -21.36
C TYR A 25 -4.10 0.63 -22.53
N LYS A 26 -4.21 -0.70 -22.39
CA LYS A 26 -4.65 -1.60 -23.46
C LYS A 26 -6.10 -1.38 -23.91
N VAL A 27 -6.98 -0.90 -23.03
CA VAL A 27 -8.36 -0.54 -23.37
C VAL A 27 -8.43 0.83 -24.07
N ALA A 28 -7.69 1.81 -23.58
CA ALA A 28 -7.70 3.17 -24.11
C ALA A 28 -6.96 3.29 -25.45
N THR A 29 -6.11 2.31 -25.77
CA THR A 29 -5.26 2.38 -26.94
C THR A 29 -5.75 1.50 -28.11
N PRO A 30 -5.95 2.08 -29.32
CA PRO A 30 -6.25 1.30 -30.52
C PRO A 30 -5.09 0.34 -30.88
N PRO A 31 -5.34 -0.73 -31.67
CA PRO A 31 -4.45 -1.89 -31.84
C PRO A 31 -3.22 -1.61 -32.72
N TYR A 32 -2.42 -0.61 -32.37
CA TYR A 32 -1.22 -0.24 -33.08
C TYR A 32 0.01 -0.97 -32.51
N LYS A 33 0.62 -1.84 -33.32
CA LYS A 33 1.84 -2.62 -32.98
C LYS A 33 3.15 -1.84 -33.24
N SER A 34 3.19 -0.55 -32.92
CA SER A 34 4.42 0.24 -33.04
C SER A 34 5.37 -0.02 -31.86
N GLN A 35 6.68 -0.07 -32.09
CA GLN A 35 7.70 -0.16 -31.01
C GLN A 35 7.57 0.98 -29.98
N VAL A 36 7.10 2.15 -30.42
CA VAL A 36 6.83 3.31 -29.55
C VAL A 36 5.78 2.96 -28.48
N TYR A 37 4.81 2.12 -28.84
CA TYR A 37 3.72 1.68 -27.98
C TYR A 37 4.14 0.66 -26.92
N GLN A 38 5.10 -0.20 -27.23
CA GLN A 38 5.64 -1.16 -26.25
C GLN A 38 6.40 -0.44 -25.13
N ARG A 39 7.13 0.63 -25.47
CA ARG A 39 7.79 1.47 -24.46
C ARG A 39 6.77 2.16 -23.56
N LEU A 40 5.65 2.62 -24.14
CA LEU A 40 4.59 3.29 -23.40
C LEU A 40 3.91 2.34 -22.40
N GLN A 41 3.57 1.12 -22.82
CA GLN A 41 3.06 0.08 -21.93
C GLN A 41 3.98 -0.18 -20.72
N ARG A 42 5.31 -0.22 -20.95
CA ARG A 42 6.30 -0.44 -19.90
C ARG A 42 6.34 0.71 -18.88
N VAL A 43 6.26 1.96 -19.37
CA VAL A 43 6.23 3.15 -18.50
C VAL A 43 4.96 3.18 -17.66
N TYR A 44 3.79 2.96 -18.26
CA TYR A 44 2.52 2.92 -17.52
C TYR A 44 2.51 1.80 -16.47
N GLY A 45 3.05 0.61 -16.80
CA GLY A 45 3.22 -0.46 -15.82
C GLY A 45 4.10 -0.03 -14.64
N ILE A 46 5.29 0.53 -14.91
CA ILE A 46 6.21 0.97 -13.84
C ILE A 46 5.59 2.06 -12.96
N VAL A 47 4.92 3.05 -13.56
CA VAL A 47 4.22 4.11 -12.81
C VAL A 47 3.12 3.52 -11.93
N GLY A 48 2.35 2.57 -12.45
CA GLY A 48 1.30 1.90 -11.70
C GLY A 48 1.85 1.06 -10.54
N ALA A 49 2.95 0.35 -10.78
CA ALA A 49 3.65 -0.41 -9.74
C ALA A 49 4.19 0.50 -8.63
N ALA A 50 4.88 1.59 -9.00
CA ALA A 50 5.46 2.52 -8.04
C ALA A 50 4.37 3.22 -7.21
N GLY A 51 3.32 3.71 -7.86
CA GLY A 51 2.18 4.33 -7.18
C GLY A 51 1.46 3.36 -6.24
N GLY A 52 1.19 2.14 -6.72
CA GLY A 52 0.59 1.08 -5.91
C GLY A 52 1.46 0.71 -4.71
N PHE A 53 2.77 0.59 -4.91
CA PHE A 53 3.71 0.25 -3.84
C PHE A 53 3.70 1.27 -2.70
N VAL A 54 3.85 2.55 -3.04
CA VAL A 54 3.86 3.65 -2.07
C VAL A 54 2.52 3.71 -1.31
N PHE A 55 1.40 3.55 -2.03
CA PHE A 55 0.09 3.60 -1.41
C PHE A 55 -0.15 2.42 -0.45
N GLY A 56 0.23 1.20 -0.84
CA GLY A 56 0.13 0.01 0.01
C GLY A 56 0.97 0.12 1.28
N MET A 57 2.24 0.55 1.15
CA MET A 57 3.10 0.78 2.31
C MET A 57 2.49 1.82 3.26
N SER A 58 1.95 2.91 2.72
CA SER A 58 1.38 4.00 3.52
C SER A 58 0.15 3.54 4.31
N GLN A 59 -0.76 2.76 3.71
CA GLN A 59 -1.95 2.25 4.40
C GLN A 59 -1.59 1.33 5.56
N GLU A 60 -0.69 0.37 5.34
CA GLU A 60 -0.29 -0.58 6.37
C GLU A 60 0.55 0.08 7.46
N ALA A 61 1.41 1.05 7.11
CA ALA A 61 2.14 1.85 8.08
C ALA A 61 1.19 2.65 8.99
N LEU A 62 0.21 3.36 8.42
CA LEU A 62 -0.81 4.08 9.18
C LEU A 62 -1.60 3.14 10.11
N ARG A 63 -1.95 1.95 9.62
CA ARG A 63 -2.65 0.94 10.42
C ARG A 63 -1.83 0.48 11.62
N GLN A 64 -0.53 0.24 11.42
CA GLN A 64 0.36 -0.20 12.50
C GLN A 64 0.67 0.91 13.51
N MET A 65 0.69 2.18 13.08
CA MET A 65 0.83 3.31 14.00
C MET A 65 -0.41 3.47 14.87
N LYS A 66 -1.63 3.40 14.30
CA LYS A 66 -2.87 3.41 15.08
C LYS A 66 -2.93 2.26 16.09
N LYS A 67 -2.56 1.05 15.66
CA LYS A 67 -2.56 -0.13 16.55
C LYS A 67 -1.62 0.05 17.76
N GLN A 68 -0.48 0.71 17.56
CA GLN A 68 0.44 1.02 18.65
C GLN A 68 -0.16 2.05 19.63
N GLN A 69 -0.80 3.10 19.12
CA GLN A 69 -1.50 4.08 19.96
C GLN A 69 -2.61 3.43 20.79
N ASP A 70 -3.46 2.60 20.18
CA ASP A 70 -4.55 1.91 20.88
C ASP A 70 -4.02 0.96 21.97
N GLU A 71 -2.88 0.30 21.74
CA GLU A 71 -2.24 -0.58 22.73
C GLU A 71 -1.67 0.22 23.90
N GLU A 72 -1.02 1.36 23.63
CA GLU A 72 -0.52 2.26 24.68
C GLU A 72 -1.65 2.88 25.52
N GLU A 73 -2.75 3.28 24.89
CA GLU A 73 -3.90 3.86 25.58
C GLU A 73 -4.58 2.82 26.50
N ARG A 74 -4.75 1.58 26.01
CA ARG A 74 -5.27 0.47 26.83
C ARG A 74 -4.36 0.13 28.01
N ALA A 75 -3.04 0.17 27.81
CA ALA A 75 -2.09 -0.07 28.88
C ALA A 75 -2.17 1.04 29.96
N ARG A 76 -2.31 2.31 29.56
CA ARG A 76 -2.51 3.42 30.49
C ARG A 76 -3.82 3.31 31.27
N ALA A 77 -4.92 2.95 30.60
CA ALA A 77 -6.22 2.75 31.24
C ALA A 77 -6.17 1.63 32.29
N ARG A 78 -5.55 0.49 31.96
CA ARG A 78 -5.36 -0.62 32.92
C ARG A 78 -4.58 -0.20 34.16
N ASN A 79 -3.49 0.54 33.98
CA ASN A 79 -2.66 1.00 35.11
C ASN A 79 -3.42 2.01 36.00
N GLN A 80 -4.37 2.77 35.46
CA GLN A 80 -5.24 3.66 36.25
C GLN A 80 -6.31 2.88 37.03
N GLU A 81 -6.81 1.78 36.49
CA GLU A 81 -7.76 0.90 37.18
C GLU A 81 -7.08 0.14 38.33
N GLU A 82 -5.86 -0.37 38.14
CA GLU A 82 -5.08 -1.05 39.19
C GLU A 82 -4.56 -0.10 40.29
N GLY A 83 -4.52 1.22 40.03
CA GLY A 83 -4.04 2.22 40.97
C GLY A 83 -5.09 2.87 41.87
N LYS A 84 -6.38 2.48 41.77
CA LYS A 84 -7.43 2.97 42.68
C LYS A 84 -7.40 2.16 43.98
N PRO A 85 -7.16 2.78 45.15
CA PRO A 85 -7.43 2.12 46.42
C PRO A 85 -8.95 1.99 46.60
N ASP A 86 -9.37 0.83 47.13
CA ASP A 86 -10.76 0.51 47.50
C ASP A 86 -11.38 1.53 48.47
#